data_AF-A0A2W5Q774-F1
#
_entry.id   AF-A0A2W5Q774-F1
#
_cell.length_a   1.000
_cell.length_b   1.000
_cell.length_c   1.000
_cell.angle_alpha   90.00
_cell.angle_beta   90.00
_cell.angle_gamma   90.00
#
_symmetry.space_group_name_H-M   'P 1'
#
loop_
_entity.id
_entity.type
_entity.pdbx_description
1 polymer ?
#
loop_
_entity_poly.entity_id
_entity_poly.type
_entity_poly.pdbx_seq_one_letter_code
_entity_poly.pdbx_strand_id
1 'polypeptide(L)'
;MNPRPPRATPRTPASRPAPARRIEDYALISSTHSAALVHREGSIDWLCLPRFDAAAMFASLLGDERNGHWSLRARHAKARVTRRYLPGTMVLETTWHTPRGMATVTDFMPQPSREGTHEVVRIVRGVRGTVDLRTELRIRFNYGEWVPWVQRVDGAIHAVAGPDAVRITAGVPLVNEDFASCAEFSVTAGQSMAF
;
A
#
# COMPACT_ATOMS: atom_id res chain seq x y z
N MET A 1 17.90 53.46 -9.31
CA MET A 1 18.59 52.23 -9.78
C MET A 1 17.98 51.07 -9.00
N ASN A 2 17.10 50.27 -9.62
CA ASN A 2 16.34 49.23 -8.92
C ASN A 2 17.12 47.89 -8.97
N PRO A 3 17.17 47.09 -7.87
CA PRO A 3 17.90 45.83 -7.85
C PRO A 3 17.18 44.77 -8.70
N ARG A 4 17.97 43.97 -9.42
CA ARG A 4 17.46 42.85 -10.24
C ARG A 4 16.87 41.76 -9.34
N PRO A 5 15.74 41.13 -9.75
CA PRO A 5 15.19 39.98 -9.03
C PRO A 5 16.14 38.77 -9.10
N PRO A 6 16.11 37.88 -8.08
CA PRO A 6 16.95 36.70 -8.03
C PRO A 6 16.64 35.72 -9.15
N ARG A 7 17.69 35.09 -9.68
CA ARG A 7 17.63 34.13 -10.78
C ARG A 7 16.92 32.86 -10.31
N ALA A 8 15.88 32.45 -11.02
CA ALA A 8 15.16 31.21 -10.73
C ALA A 8 16.11 30.00 -10.79
N THR A 9 16.08 29.17 -9.74
CA THR A 9 16.82 27.91 -9.66
C THR A 9 16.34 26.95 -10.75
N PRO A 10 17.22 26.21 -11.45
CA PRO A 10 16.78 25.26 -12.46
C PRO A 10 15.94 24.17 -11.80
N ARG A 11 14.70 23.97 -12.26
CA ARG A 11 13.87 22.82 -11.87
C ARG A 11 14.57 21.56 -12.37
N THR A 12 14.95 20.67 -11.46
CA THR A 12 15.36 19.30 -11.80
C THR A 12 14.30 18.71 -12.74
N PRO A 13 14.68 18.12 -13.89
CA PRO A 13 13.70 17.54 -14.81
C PRO A 13 12.93 16.46 -14.05
N ALA A 14 11.60 16.57 -14.08
CA ALA A 14 10.71 15.56 -13.52
C ALA A 14 11.06 14.22 -14.17
N SER A 15 11.33 13.21 -13.36
CA SER A 15 11.50 11.84 -13.82
C SER A 15 10.33 11.48 -14.73
N ARG A 16 10.62 10.85 -15.88
CA ARG A 16 9.61 10.39 -16.84
C ARG A 16 8.43 9.77 -16.08
N PRO A 17 7.18 10.22 -16.28
CA PRO A 17 6.06 9.66 -15.57
C PRO A 17 6.06 8.15 -15.78
N ALA A 18 5.88 7.40 -14.69
CA ALA A 18 5.61 5.98 -14.79
C ALA A 18 4.45 5.78 -15.79
N PRO A 19 4.47 4.74 -16.63
CA PRO A 19 3.36 4.50 -17.55
C PRO A 19 2.04 4.51 -16.78
N ALA A 20 1.07 5.27 -17.27
CA ALA A 20 -0.22 5.44 -16.60
C ALA A 20 -0.84 4.06 -16.29
N ARG A 21 -1.19 3.83 -15.02
CA ARG A 21 -1.84 2.59 -14.58
C ARG A 21 -3.25 2.56 -15.17
N ARG A 22 -3.64 1.42 -15.73
CA ARG A 22 -4.94 1.30 -16.40
C ARG A 22 -6.05 1.12 -15.38
N ILE A 23 -7.21 1.71 -15.63
CA ILE A 23 -8.37 1.59 -14.74
C ILE A 23 -8.79 0.13 -14.62
N GLU A 24 -8.77 -0.65 -15.71
CA GLU A 24 -9.14 -2.07 -15.68
C GLU A 24 -8.22 -2.95 -14.79
N ASP A 25 -7.03 -2.46 -14.45
CA ASP A 25 -6.08 -3.17 -13.62
C ASP A 25 -6.38 -2.98 -12.11
N TYR A 26 -7.39 -2.21 -11.73
CA TYR A 26 -7.78 -2.01 -10.33
C TYR A 26 -8.95 -2.91 -9.91
N ALA A 27 -8.88 -3.35 -8.65
CA ALA A 27 -9.96 -4.01 -7.93
C ALA A 27 -10.35 -3.14 -6.71
N LEU A 28 -11.64 -3.12 -6.38
CA LEU A 28 -12.19 -2.41 -5.23
C LEU A 28 -12.33 -3.35 -4.03
N ILE A 29 -11.86 -2.94 -2.86
CA ILE A 29 -12.22 -3.54 -1.56
C ILE A 29 -12.94 -2.51 -0.70
N SER A 30 -13.87 -2.91 0.17
CA SER A 30 -14.67 -1.96 0.96
C SER A 30 -15.12 -2.54 2.30
N SER A 31 -15.24 -1.66 3.29
CA SER A 31 -15.81 -1.92 4.62
C SER A 31 -17.24 -1.38 4.80
N THR A 32 -17.93 -1.06 3.70
CA THR A 32 -19.19 -0.29 3.64
C THR A 32 -19.12 1.16 4.11
N HIS A 33 -18.03 1.57 4.76
CA HIS A 33 -17.79 2.94 5.22
C HIS A 33 -16.76 3.66 4.35
N SER A 34 -15.81 2.92 3.79
CA SER A 34 -14.84 3.42 2.82
C SER A 34 -14.41 2.31 1.86
N ALA A 35 -13.52 2.63 0.92
CA ALA A 35 -12.96 1.70 -0.03
C ALA A 35 -11.49 2.00 -0.38
N ALA A 36 -10.82 0.96 -0.86
CA ALA A 36 -9.46 1.02 -1.39
C ALA A 36 -9.43 0.47 -2.83
N LEU A 37 -8.53 1.02 -3.65
CA LEU A 37 -8.26 0.53 -5.00
C LEU A 37 -6.92 -0.21 -5.02
N VAL A 38 -7.00 -1.52 -5.29
CA VAL A 38 -5.86 -2.44 -5.35
C VAL A 38 -5.49 -2.68 -6.81
N HIS A 39 -4.33 -2.19 -7.23
CA HIS A 39 -3.74 -2.47 -8.53
C HIS A 39 -3.38 -3.96 -8.63
N ARG A 40 -3.45 -4.54 -9.85
CA ARG A 40 -3.12 -5.95 -10.10
C ARG A 40 -1.70 -6.36 -9.69
N GLU A 41 -0.78 -5.40 -9.55
CA GLU A 41 0.57 -5.65 -9.06
C GLU A 41 0.68 -5.58 -7.53
N GLY A 42 -0.45 -5.60 -6.82
CA GLY A 42 -0.50 -5.68 -5.36
C GLY A 42 -0.31 -4.34 -4.64
N SER A 43 -0.50 -3.21 -5.33
CA SER A 43 -0.41 -1.88 -4.71
C SER A 43 -1.78 -1.31 -4.40
N ILE A 44 -1.98 -0.82 -3.19
CA ILE A 44 -3.11 0.03 -2.85
C ILE A 44 -2.70 1.47 -3.16
N ASP A 45 -3.27 2.03 -4.22
CA ASP A 45 -2.88 3.35 -4.73
C ASP A 45 -3.84 4.47 -4.34
N TRP A 46 -5.06 4.08 -3.94
CA TRP A 46 -6.09 4.97 -3.45
C TRP A 46 -6.75 4.37 -2.21
N LEU A 47 -6.83 5.15 -1.14
CA LEU A 47 -7.52 4.78 0.09
C LEU A 47 -7.91 6.04 0.85
N CYS A 48 -9.21 6.19 1.09
CA CYS A 48 -9.75 7.17 2.03
C CYS A 48 -10.05 6.47 3.35
N LEU A 49 -9.72 7.06 4.48
CA LEU A 49 -10.17 6.61 5.79
C LEU A 49 -10.58 7.83 6.62
N PRO A 50 -11.62 7.73 7.47
CA PRO A 50 -12.46 6.56 7.71
C PRO A 50 -13.64 6.39 6.73
N ARG A 51 -13.92 7.41 5.90
CA ARG A 51 -15.12 7.52 5.05
C ARG A 51 -14.77 7.77 3.58
N PHE A 52 -15.72 7.49 2.66
CA PHE A 52 -15.54 7.67 1.22
C PHE A 52 -15.13 9.09 0.79
N ASP A 53 -15.62 10.11 1.49
CA ASP A 53 -15.36 11.53 1.25
C ASP A 53 -14.21 12.10 2.09
N ALA A 54 -13.51 11.27 2.88
CA ALA A 54 -12.33 11.70 3.62
C ALA A 54 -11.17 12.00 2.66
N ALA A 55 -10.23 12.82 3.13
CA ALA A 55 -9.00 13.04 2.39
C ALA A 55 -8.22 11.73 2.23
N ALA A 56 -7.63 11.52 1.06
CA ALA A 56 -6.98 10.26 0.76
C ALA A 56 -5.65 10.13 1.54
N MET A 57 -5.43 8.97 2.17
CA MET A 57 -4.17 8.58 2.81
C MET A 57 -3.19 7.96 1.80
N PHE A 58 -3.73 7.37 0.72
CA PHE A 58 -2.96 6.98 -0.45
C PHE A 58 -3.55 7.69 -1.66
N ALA A 59 -2.70 8.39 -2.41
CA ALA A 59 -3.11 9.18 -3.56
C ALA A 59 -2.20 8.99 -4.80
N SER A 60 -1.36 7.95 -4.81
CA SER A 60 -0.49 7.64 -5.96
C SER A 60 -1.23 7.30 -7.24
N LEU A 61 -2.54 6.98 -7.19
CA LEU A 61 -3.37 6.81 -8.38
C LEU A 61 -3.47 8.10 -9.22
N LEU A 62 -3.55 9.27 -8.56
CA LEU A 62 -3.66 10.58 -9.21
C LEU A 62 -2.35 11.37 -9.17
N GLY A 63 -1.41 10.97 -8.31
CA GLY A 63 -0.09 11.56 -8.18
C GLY A 63 1.03 10.64 -8.67
N ASP A 64 2.17 10.68 -7.98
CA ASP A 64 3.26 9.73 -8.16
C ASP A 64 3.40 8.81 -6.94
N GLU A 65 4.41 7.93 -6.94
CA GLU A 65 4.64 6.98 -5.85
C GLU A 65 4.88 7.67 -4.49
N ARG A 66 5.25 8.95 -4.47
CA ARG A 66 5.47 9.75 -3.26
C ARG A 66 4.19 10.27 -2.64
N ASN A 67 3.05 10.27 -3.36
CA ASN A 67 1.72 10.66 -2.86
C ASN A 67 1.04 9.60 -1.98
N GLY A 68 1.78 8.58 -1.56
CA GLY A 68 1.33 7.55 -0.65
C GLY A 68 0.72 6.35 -1.37
N HIS A 69 1.14 5.17 -0.94
CA HIS A 69 0.71 3.89 -1.47
C HIS A 69 1.11 2.75 -0.53
N TRP A 70 0.52 1.57 -0.73
CA TRP A 70 0.96 0.36 -0.05
C TRP A 70 1.11 -0.80 -1.04
N SER A 71 2.34 -1.14 -1.39
CA SER A 71 2.63 -2.27 -2.26
C SER A 71 2.99 -3.54 -1.49
N LEU A 72 2.50 -4.67 -1.95
CA LEU A 72 2.81 -6.01 -1.44
C LEU A 72 2.77 -7.01 -2.60
N ARG A 73 3.96 -7.45 -3.05
CA ARG A 73 4.09 -8.21 -4.30
C ARG A 73 5.25 -9.19 -4.28
N ALA A 74 5.19 -10.20 -5.16
CA ALA A 74 6.34 -11.06 -5.40
C ALA A 74 7.50 -10.26 -6.04
N ARG A 75 8.74 -10.52 -5.63
CA ARG A 75 9.93 -9.85 -6.17
C ARG A 75 10.37 -10.39 -7.53
N HIS A 76 9.91 -11.57 -7.91
CA HIS A 76 10.31 -12.19 -9.17
C HIS A 76 9.78 -11.40 -10.36
N ALA A 77 10.67 -10.83 -11.19
CA ALA A 77 10.31 -9.92 -12.28
C ALA A 77 9.34 -10.50 -13.33
N LYS A 78 9.32 -11.82 -13.50
CA LYS A 78 8.40 -12.52 -14.41
C LYS A 78 7.27 -13.25 -13.67
N ALA A 79 6.95 -12.84 -12.45
CA ALA A 79 5.84 -13.43 -11.72
C ALA A 79 4.54 -13.20 -12.49
N ARG A 80 3.77 -14.27 -12.70
CA ARG A 80 2.43 -14.16 -13.29
C ARG A 80 1.42 -13.93 -12.16
N VAL A 81 0.49 -13.02 -12.41
CA VAL A 81 -0.58 -12.70 -11.46
C VAL A 81 -1.92 -13.17 -11.98
N THR A 82 -2.69 -13.83 -11.11
CA THR A 82 -4.13 -14.04 -11.30
C THR A 82 -4.86 -13.47 -10.08
N ARG A 83 -6.14 -13.12 -10.25
CA ARG A 83 -6.93 -12.55 -9.15
C ARG A 83 -8.38 -12.96 -9.25
N ARG A 84 -9.05 -13.02 -8.10
CA ARG A 84 -10.49 -13.25 -7.99
C ARG A 84 -11.02 -12.61 -6.71
N TYR A 85 -12.28 -12.25 -6.70
CA TYR A 85 -13.00 -12.07 -5.45
C TYR A 85 -13.37 -13.43 -4.88
N LEU A 86 -13.30 -13.59 -3.56
CA LEU A 86 -13.87 -14.77 -2.93
C LEU A 86 -15.40 -14.76 -3.11
N PRO A 87 -16.03 -15.89 -3.45
CA PRO A 87 -17.45 -15.94 -3.82
C PRO A 87 -18.35 -15.25 -2.79
N GLY A 88 -19.21 -14.32 -3.25
CA GLY A 88 -20.16 -13.61 -2.39
C GLY A 88 -19.55 -12.55 -1.47
N THR A 89 -18.31 -12.11 -1.71
CA THR A 89 -17.62 -11.15 -0.83
C THR A 89 -16.88 -10.05 -1.61
N MET A 90 -16.48 -8.98 -0.91
CA MET A 90 -15.51 -7.98 -1.40
C MET A 90 -14.06 -8.28 -0.96
N VAL A 91 -13.75 -9.56 -0.66
CA VAL A 91 -12.41 -10.01 -0.33
C VAL A 91 -11.67 -10.36 -1.61
N LEU A 92 -10.56 -9.67 -1.88
CA LEU A 92 -9.74 -9.89 -3.06
C LEU A 92 -8.63 -10.89 -2.77
N GLU A 93 -8.52 -11.95 -3.56
CA GLU A 93 -7.39 -12.88 -3.53
C GLU A 93 -6.55 -12.69 -4.79
N THR A 94 -5.28 -12.29 -4.61
CA THR A 94 -4.28 -12.15 -5.66
C THR A 94 -3.26 -13.28 -5.56
N THR A 95 -3.13 -14.11 -6.60
CA THR A 95 -2.17 -15.21 -6.63
C THR A 95 -0.93 -14.83 -7.44
N TRP A 96 0.23 -14.96 -6.82
CA TRP A 96 1.54 -14.80 -7.43
C TRP A 96 2.13 -16.17 -7.81
N HIS A 97 2.41 -16.36 -9.08
CA HIS A 97 3.09 -17.55 -9.59
C HIS A 97 4.53 -17.21 -9.97
N THR A 98 5.50 -17.87 -9.35
CA THR A 98 6.92 -17.76 -9.68
C THR A 98 7.48 -19.12 -10.08
N PRO A 99 8.69 -19.21 -10.67
CA PRO A 99 9.34 -20.49 -10.93
C PRO A 99 9.63 -21.30 -9.66
N ARG A 100 9.78 -20.64 -8.51
CA ARG A 100 10.13 -21.28 -7.22
C ARG A 100 8.92 -21.62 -6.35
N GLY A 101 7.75 -21.08 -6.63
CA GLY A 101 6.59 -21.28 -5.78
C GLY A 101 5.35 -20.50 -6.19
N MET A 102 4.35 -20.55 -5.30
CA MET A 102 3.11 -19.83 -5.43
C MET A 102 2.68 -19.31 -4.07
N ALA A 103 2.23 -18.06 -4.02
CA ALA A 103 1.70 -17.43 -2.81
C ALA A 103 0.44 -16.64 -3.17
N THR A 104 -0.49 -16.53 -2.22
CA THR A 104 -1.66 -15.66 -2.33
C THR A 104 -1.50 -14.46 -1.41
N VAL A 105 -2.08 -13.33 -1.81
CA VAL A 105 -2.31 -12.16 -0.99
C VAL A 105 -3.82 -11.97 -0.93
N THR A 106 -4.38 -12.00 0.27
CA THR A 106 -5.80 -11.72 0.52
C THR A 106 -5.93 -10.31 1.07
N ASP A 107 -6.56 -9.42 0.32
CA ASP A 107 -6.81 -8.02 0.67
C ASP A 107 -8.29 -7.82 1.00
N PHE A 108 -8.59 -7.22 2.15
CA PHE A 108 -9.96 -6.88 2.53
C PHE A 108 -10.01 -5.75 3.55
N MET A 109 -11.21 -5.19 3.74
CA MET A 109 -11.49 -4.22 4.80
C MET A 109 -12.61 -4.77 5.67
N PRO A 110 -12.36 -5.14 6.94
CA PRO A 110 -13.43 -5.56 7.83
C PRO A 110 -14.38 -4.38 8.11
N GLN A 111 -15.60 -4.68 8.56
CA GLN A 111 -16.47 -3.64 9.12
C GLN A 111 -15.75 -2.96 10.30
N PRO A 112 -15.97 -1.65 10.51
CA PRO A 112 -15.34 -0.96 11.61
C PRO A 112 -15.60 -1.65 12.95
N SER A 113 -14.60 -1.66 13.83
CA SER A 113 -14.75 -2.21 15.17
C SER A 113 -15.81 -1.45 15.97
N ARG A 114 -16.26 -2.00 17.11
CA ARG A 114 -17.17 -1.28 18.02
C ARG A 114 -16.61 0.05 18.52
N GLU A 115 -15.29 0.15 18.59
CA GLU A 115 -14.55 1.36 18.96
C GLU A 115 -14.33 2.32 17.77
N GLY A 116 -14.91 2.03 16.60
CA GLY A 116 -14.82 2.86 15.40
C GLY A 116 -13.47 2.74 14.67
N THR A 117 -12.70 1.67 14.87
CA THR A 117 -11.44 1.47 14.15
C THR A 117 -11.70 0.97 12.72
N HIS A 118 -11.18 1.67 11.73
CA HIS A 118 -11.24 1.27 10.32
C HIS A 118 -9.91 0.64 9.91
N GLU A 119 -9.97 -0.51 9.24
CA GLU A 119 -8.79 -1.32 8.95
C GLU A 119 -8.73 -1.74 7.47
N VAL A 120 -7.51 -1.93 7.00
CA VAL A 120 -7.21 -2.65 5.77
C VAL A 120 -6.30 -3.79 6.18
N VAL A 121 -6.68 -5.01 5.85
CA VAL A 121 -5.94 -6.22 6.24
C VAL A 121 -5.41 -6.89 4.98
N ARG A 122 -4.13 -7.28 5.04
CA ARG A 122 -3.45 -7.99 3.94
C ARG A 122 -2.80 -9.25 4.48
N ILE A 123 -3.18 -10.41 3.96
CA ILE A 123 -2.66 -11.70 4.42
C ILE A 123 -1.93 -12.39 3.28
N VAL A 124 -0.63 -12.62 3.46
CA VAL A 124 0.19 -13.43 2.56
C VAL A 124 0.15 -14.88 3.01
N ARG A 125 -0.15 -15.81 2.11
CA ARG A 125 -0.07 -17.26 2.38
C ARG A 125 0.77 -17.96 1.31
N GLY A 126 1.75 -18.75 1.74
CA GLY A 126 2.49 -19.63 0.84
C GLY A 126 1.66 -20.86 0.49
N VAL A 127 1.47 -21.11 -0.80
CA VAL A 127 0.66 -22.24 -1.29
C VAL A 127 1.53 -23.44 -1.66
N ARG A 128 2.64 -23.20 -2.38
CA ARG A 128 3.64 -24.24 -2.70
C ARG A 128 5.01 -23.62 -2.92
N GLY A 129 6.06 -24.40 -2.68
CA GLY A 129 7.43 -23.95 -2.85
C GLY A 129 7.73 -22.75 -1.94
N THR A 130 8.59 -21.84 -2.43
CA THR A 130 8.95 -20.61 -1.72
C THR A 130 8.78 -19.41 -2.66
N VAL A 131 8.20 -18.34 -2.15
CA VAL A 131 8.05 -17.07 -2.87
C VAL A 131 8.70 -15.96 -2.07
N ASP A 132 9.57 -15.19 -2.73
CA ASP A 132 10.15 -13.98 -2.17
C ASP A 132 9.23 -12.79 -2.48
N LEU A 133 8.85 -12.04 -1.45
CA LEU A 133 7.97 -10.89 -1.52
C LEU A 133 8.67 -9.63 -1.01
N ARG A 134 8.12 -8.48 -1.44
CA ARG A 134 8.45 -7.16 -0.92
C ARG A 134 7.17 -6.43 -0.57
N THR A 135 7.17 -5.80 0.60
CA THR A 135 6.18 -4.81 0.99
C THR A 135 6.86 -3.45 1.09
N GLU A 136 6.18 -2.41 0.63
CA GLU A 136 6.57 -1.03 0.82
C GLU A 136 5.31 -0.22 1.12
N LEU A 137 5.31 0.44 2.28
CA LEU A 137 4.23 1.28 2.75
C LEU A 137 4.74 2.72 2.87
N ARG A 138 4.16 3.61 2.07
CA ARG A 138 4.41 5.05 2.13
C ARG A 138 3.12 5.75 2.54
N ILE A 139 3.10 6.30 3.74
CA ILE A 139 1.92 6.97 4.30
C ILE A 139 1.99 8.45 3.96
N ARG A 140 0.92 9.01 3.37
CA ARG A 140 0.77 10.44 3.16
C ARG A 140 -0.67 10.88 3.38
N PHE A 141 -0.90 11.65 4.42
CA PHE A 141 -2.24 12.18 4.67
C PHE A 141 -2.56 13.36 3.75
N ASN A 142 -3.83 13.76 3.74
CA ASN A 142 -4.34 14.90 2.97
C ASN A 142 -3.95 14.87 1.48
N TYR A 143 -4.30 13.79 0.77
CA TYR A 143 -4.03 13.62 -0.67
C TYR A 143 -2.54 13.65 -1.06
N GLY A 144 -1.65 13.22 -0.16
CA GLY A 144 -0.22 13.23 -0.44
C GLY A 144 0.54 14.39 0.18
N GLU A 145 -0.15 15.39 0.74
CA GLU A 145 0.47 16.64 1.21
C GLU A 145 1.24 16.46 2.53
N TRP A 146 0.72 15.64 3.44
CA TRP A 146 1.26 15.55 4.80
C TRP A 146 2.11 14.31 4.98
N VAL A 147 3.39 14.53 5.27
CA VAL A 147 4.33 13.49 5.68
C VAL A 147 4.17 13.29 7.19
N PRO A 148 3.77 12.10 7.67
CA PRO A 148 3.58 11.88 9.09
C PRO A 148 4.89 11.75 9.86
N TRP A 149 4.84 12.13 11.13
CA TRP A 149 5.84 11.69 12.10
C TRP A 149 5.63 10.21 12.39
N VAL A 150 6.70 9.42 12.30
CA VAL A 150 6.64 7.96 12.43
C VAL A 150 7.44 7.51 13.64
N GLN A 151 6.80 6.75 14.52
CA GLN A 151 7.43 6.16 15.71
C GLN A 151 7.07 4.68 15.85
N ARG A 152 7.89 3.91 16.57
CA ARG A 152 7.59 2.53 16.92
C ARG A 152 7.17 2.45 18.37
N VAL A 153 6.00 1.85 18.61
CA VAL A 153 5.41 1.65 19.94
C VAL A 153 4.87 0.22 19.98
N ASP A 154 5.26 -0.55 20.99
CA ASP A 154 4.78 -1.93 21.22
C ASP A 154 4.85 -2.85 19.99
N GLY A 155 5.92 -2.72 19.19
CA GLY A 155 6.14 -3.53 17.99
C GLY A 155 5.34 -3.08 16.75
N ALA A 156 4.48 -2.06 16.88
CA ALA A 156 3.75 -1.45 15.78
C ALA A 156 4.38 -0.13 15.35
N ILE A 157 4.13 0.28 14.10
CA ILE A 157 4.45 1.62 13.62
C ILE A 157 3.23 2.51 13.86
N HIS A 158 3.45 3.68 14.43
CA HIS A 158 2.44 4.73 14.60
C HIS A 158 2.85 5.92 13.72
N ALA A 159 1.99 6.31 12.80
CA ALA A 159 2.20 7.45 11.91
C ALA A 159 1.13 8.50 12.20
N VAL A 160 1.56 9.72 12.53
CA VAL A 160 0.66 10.82 12.94
C VAL A 160 0.98 12.09 12.15
N ALA A 161 -0.04 12.76 11.62
CA ALA A 161 0.06 14.13 11.10
C ALA A 161 -1.24 14.90 11.41
N GLY A 162 -1.14 15.97 12.19
CA GLY A 162 -2.31 16.76 12.58
C GLY A 162 -3.39 15.90 13.27
N PRO A 163 -4.64 15.88 12.77
CA PRO A 163 -5.71 15.07 13.33
C PRO A 163 -5.64 13.59 12.91
N ASP A 164 -4.80 13.25 11.93
CA ASP A 164 -4.77 11.93 11.32
C ASP A 164 -3.72 11.04 11.98
N ALA A 165 -4.10 9.80 12.29
CA ALA A 165 -3.22 8.79 12.84
C ALA A 165 -3.55 7.40 12.29
N VAL A 166 -2.52 6.61 12.01
CA VAL A 166 -2.66 5.18 11.71
C VAL A 166 -1.64 4.35 12.47
N ARG A 167 -2.04 3.12 12.77
CA ARG A 167 -1.20 2.09 13.35
C ARG A 167 -0.99 0.97 12.33
N ILE A 168 0.25 0.51 12.20
CA ILE A 168 0.64 -0.55 11.28
C ILE A 168 1.24 -1.68 12.07
N THR A 169 0.64 -2.86 11.92
CA THR A 169 1.16 -4.12 12.44
C THR A 169 1.68 -4.92 11.25
N ALA A 170 2.77 -5.65 11.42
CA ALA A 170 3.30 -6.50 10.36
C ALA A 170 3.85 -7.79 10.95
N GLY A 171 3.55 -8.92 10.31
CA GLY A 171 4.13 -10.22 10.66
C GLY A 171 5.62 -10.35 10.35
N VAL A 172 6.24 -9.32 9.78
CA VAL A 172 7.66 -9.25 9.46
C VAL A 172 8.25 -7.93 9.93
N PRO A 173 9.55 -7.88 10.32
CA PRO A 173 10.20 -6.64 10.67
C PRO A 173 10.24 -5.66 9.48
N LEU A 174 9.62 -4.49 9.65
CA LEU A 174 9.73 -3.40 8.70
C LEU A 174 11.02 -2.60 8.96
N VAL A 175 11.62 -2.02 7.92
CA VAL A 175 12.75 -1.09 7.96
C VAL A 175 12.31 0.23 7.34
N ASN A 176 12.68 1.35 7.94
CA ASN A 176 12.32 2.67 7.41
C ASN A 176 13.40 3.14 6.44
N GLU A 177 13.04 3.39 5.18
CA GLU A 177 13.91 3.91 4.13
C GLU A 177 13.14 4.92 3.28
N ASP A 178 13.74 6.07 2.94
CA ASP A 178 13.12 7.11 2.10
C ASP A 178 11.64 7.41 2.47
N PHE A 179 11.35 7.72 3.73
CA PHE A 179 9.97 8.00 4.19
C PHE A 179 8.93 6.89 3.91
N ALA A 180 9.39 5.64 3.74
CA ALA A 180 8.57 4.44 3.58
C ALA A 180 8.98 3.36 4.60
N SER A 181 8.06 2.48 4.92
CA SER A 181 8.30 1.28 5.74
C SER A 181 8.32 0.06 4.81
N CYS A 182 9.47 -0.60 4.73
CA CYS A 182 9.74 -1.66 3.75
C CYS A 182 10.08 -2.98 4.44
N ALA A 183 9.77 -4.10 3.81
CA ALA A 183 10.38 -5.38 4.14
C ALA A 183 10.51 -6.28 2.92
N GLU A 184 11.58 -7.07 2.90
CA GLU A 184 11.74 -8.20 2.00
C GLU A 184 11.71 -9.48 2.83
N PHE A 185 10.92 -10.45 2.42
CA PHE A 185 10.71 -11.69 3.17
C PHE A 185 10.30 -12.82 2.22
N SER A 186 10.44 -14.05 2.69
CA SER A 186 10.02 -15.24 1.94
C SER A 186 8.88 -15.93 2.68
N VAL A 187 7.96 -16.53 1.92
CA VAL A 187 6.91 -17.39 2.46
C VAL A 187 7.02 -18.78 1.83
N THR A 188 7.02 -19.81 2.66
CA THR A 188 6.99 -21.21 2.22
C THR A 188 5.58 -21.79 2.31
N ALA A 189 5.36 -22.94 1.68
CA ALA A 189 4.07 -23.62 1.71
C ALA A 189 3.53 -23.80 3.14
N GLY A 190 2.30 -23.34 3.39
CA GLY A 190 1.64 -23.42 4.69
C GLY A 190 1.92 -22.25 5.63
N GLN A 191 2.96 -21.45 5.39
CA GLN A 191 3.22 -20.23 6.16
C GLN A 191 2.25 -19.11 5.81
N SER A 192 1.95 -18.26 6.79
CA SER A 192 1.07 -17.10 6.65
C SER A 192 1.64 -15.91 7.39
N MET A 193 1.59 -14.72 6.77
CA MET A 193 2.00 -13.44 7.35
C MET A 193 0.87 -12.43 7.16
N ALA A 194 0.46 -11.76 8.23
CA ALA A 194 -0.57 -10.72 8.18
C ALA A 194 0.05 -9.33 8.35
N PHE A 195 -0.60 -8.36 7.73
CA PHE A 195 -0.29 -6.94 7.81
C PHE A 195 -1.58 -6.14 7.99
#